data_AF-A0A7C7UQB8-F1
#
_entry.id   AF-A0A7C7UQB8-F1
#
_cell.length_a   1.000
_cell.length_b   1.000
_cell.length_c   1.000
_cell.angle_alpha   90.00
_cell.angle_beta   90.00
_cell.angle_gamma   90.00
#
_symmetry.space_group_name_H-M   'P 1'
#
loop_
_entity.id
_entity.type
_entity.pdbx_description
1 polymer ?
#
loop_
_entity_poly.entity_id
_entity_poly.type
_entity_poly.pdbx_seq_one_letter_code
_entity_poly.pdbx_strand_id
1 'polypeptide(L)'
;MPHKDLRDFLNKLEAEGELKRIQAEVDWNLELSHVAKLNEEQQGGSALLFENVKGYPGKAVLTSLLTSKKRVALALDMPPDTRFTDIAAQWVERISGTRIPPRMVDTGPCQENVLEGDKANLYDLPAPWVYPKDGGRYVGTAAYLLSRDPETGRINLGTYRVMIIDEQKAG
;
A
#
# COMPACT_ATOMS: atom_id res chain seq x y z
N MET A 1 11.20 1.61 15.75
CA MET A 1 10.60 1.94 14.44
C MET A 1 9.68 3.11 14.66
N PRO A 2 9.71 4.11 13.77
CA PRO A 2 9.05 5.40 14.00
C PRO A 2 7.53 5.34 13.88
N HIS A 3 7.02 4.40 13.10
CA HIS A 3 5.60 4.07 13.00
C HIS A 3 5.42 2.64 13.47
N LYS A 4 4.34 2.36 14.21
CA LYS A 4 4.01 1.02 14.68
C LYS A 4 3.53 0.11 13.54
N ASP A 5 2.68 0.66 12.67
CA ASP A 5 2.08 -0.01 11.51
C ASP A 5 1.57 1.02 10.49
N LEU A 6 0.91 0.55 9.43
CA LEU A 6 0.33 1.43 8.40
C LEU A 6 -0.79 2.33 8.96
N ARG A 7 -1.61 1.86 9.90
CA ARG A 7 -2.72 2.64 10.48
C ARG A 7 -2.18 3.82 11.29
N ASP A 8 -1.13 3.58 12.07
CA ASP A 8 -0.38 4.60 12.80
C ASP A 8 0.24 5.64 11.84
N PHE A 9 0.83 5.18 10.74
CA PHE A 9 1.37 6.08 9.72
C PHE A 9 0.28 6.94 9.06
N LEU A 10 -0.89 6.37 8.75
CA LEU A 10 -2.03 7.13 8.21
C LEU A 10 -2.52 8.21 9.18
N ASN A 11 -2.58 7.92 10.48
CA ASN A 11 -2.91 8.92 11.50
C ASN A 11 -1.89 10.06 11.53
N LYS A 12 -0.60 9.75 11.39
CA LYS A 12 0.46 10.78 11.27
C LYS A 12 0.26 11.63 10.02
N LEU A 13 -0.01 11.01 8.87
CA LEU A 13 -0.27 11.74 7.63
C LEU A 13 -1.50 12.64 7.73
N GLU A 14 -2.56 12.19 8.41
CA GLU A 14 -3.76 12.99 8.67
C GLU A 14 -3.44 14.22 9.54
N ALA A 15 -2.67 14.04 10.62
CA ALA A 15 -2.23 15.14 11.48
C ALA A 15 -1.32 16.16 10.75
N GLU A 16 -0.54 15.70 9.77
CA GLU A 16 0.37 16.52 8.95
C GLU A 16 -0.31 17.14 7.71
N GLY A 17 -1.62 16.94 7.53
CA GLY A 17 -2.39 17.42 6.38
C GLY A 17 -2.05 16.71 5.06
N GLU A 18 -1.40 15.55 5.12
CA GLU A 18 -0.91 14.77 3.98
C GLU A 18 -1.86 13.64 3.55
N LEU A 19 -2.90 13.34 4.33
CA LEU A 19 -3.94 12.36 4.02
C LEU A 19 -5.28 13.06 3.77
N LYS A 20 -5.99 12.67 2.71
CA LYS A 20 -7.39 13.04 2.47
C LYS A 20 -8.25 11.78 2.46
N ARG A 21 -9.31 11.79 3.27
CA ARG A 21 -10.35 10.77 3.26
C ARG A 21 -11.45 11.16 2.28
N ILE A 22 -11.81 10.23 1.40
CA ILE A 22 -12.83 10.41 0.37
C ILE A 22 -14.04 9.55 0.76
N GLN A 23 -15.10 10.23 1.19
CA GLN A 23 -16.37 9.60 1.61
C GLN A 23 -17.41 9.51 0.50
N ALA A 24 -17.22 10.29 -0.58
CA ALA A 24 -18.03 10.17 -1.78
C ALA A 24 -17.90 8.75 -2.34
N GLU A 25 -19.01 8.19 -2.83
CA GLU A 25 -18.96 6.90 -3.54
C GLU A 25 -18.12 7.05 -4.80
N VAL A 26 -17.18 6.13 -5.00
CA VAL A 26 -16.36 6.05 -6.22
C VAL A 26 -16.44 4.66 -6.83
N ASP A 27 -16.40 4.59 -8.15
CA ASP A 27 -16.33 3.34 -8.89
C ASP A 27 -14.89 2.80 -8.91
N TRP A 28 -14.73 1.51 -8.61
CA TRP A 28 -13.44 0.83 -8.72
C TRP A 28 -12.99 0.69 -10.18
N ASN A 29 -13.92 0.81 -11.13
CA ASN A 29 -13.65 0.74 -12.55
C ASN A 29 -13.26 2.12 -13.09
N LEU A 30 -11.95 2.35 -13.23
CA LEU A 30 -11.32 3.56 -13.81
C LEU A 30 -11.49 4.86 -13.03
N GLU A 31 -12.63 5.11 -12.37
CA GLU A 31 -12.88 6.38 -11.68
C GLU A 31 -11.89 6.59 -10.53
N LEU A 32 -11.79 5.65 -9.60
CA LEU A 32 -10.89 5.74 -8.45
C LEU A 32 -9.43 5.96 -8.89
N SER A 33 -8.96 5.20 -9.88
CA SER A 33 -7.59 5.32 -10.38
C SER A 33 -7.36 6.63 -11.13
N HIS A 34 -8.36 7.14 -11.86
CA HIS A 34 -8.27 8.42 -12.54
C HIS A 34 -8.19 9.58 -11.54
N VAL A 35 -8.99 9.56 -10.47
CA VAL A 35 -8.90 10.53 -9.38
C VAL A 35 -7.51 10.49 -8.73
N ALA A 36 -7.00 9.29 -8.43
CA ALA A 36 -5.65 9.13 -7.87
C ALA A 36 -4.58 9.70 -8.81
N LYS A 37 -4.68 9.44 -10.11
CA LYS A 37 -3.73 9.95 -11.11
C LYS A 37 -3.72 11.48 -11.20
N LEU A 38 -4.90 12.11 -11.23
CA LEU A 38 -5.03 13.57 -11.24
C LEU A 38 -4.50 14.21 -9.95
N ASN A 39 -4.69 13.54 -8.81
CA ASN A 39 -4.12 13.96 -7.54
C ASN A 39 -2.58 13.89 -7.58
N GLU A 40 -2.00 12.82 -8.11
CA GLU A 40 -0.54 12.64 -8.19
C GLU A 40 0.14 13.65 -9.13
N GLU A 41 -0.55 14.09 -10.18
CA GLU A 41 -0.06 15.13 -11.10
C GLU A 41 0.05 16.51 -10.44
N GLN A 42 -0.61 16.72 -9.30
CA GLN A 42 -0.48 17.93 -8.48
C GLN A 42 0.74 17.84 -7.56
N GLN A 43 1.93 17.65 -8.17
CA GLN A 43 3.22 17.54 -7.47
C GLN A 43 3.20 16.48 -6.35
N GLY A 44 2.57 15.33 -6.63
CA GLY A 44 2.44 14.21 -5.69
C GLY A 44 1.12 14.18 -4.91
N GLY A 45 0.35 15.27 -4.88
CA GLY A 45 -0.96 15.34 -4.23
C GLY A 45 -0.97 14.93 -2.76
N SER A 46 -2.14 14.72 -2.18
CA SER A 46 -2.28 14.06 -0.86
C SER A 46 -2.30 12.54 -1.03
N ALA A 47 -2.00 11.77 0.02
CA ALA A 47 -2.45 10.38 0.07
C ALA A 47 -3.98 10.37 0.08
N LEU A 48 -4.61 9.45 -0.66
CA LEU A 48 -6.07 9.37 -0.74
C LEU A 48 -6.54 8.05 -0.13
N LEU A 49 -7.43 8.13 0.85
CA LEU A 49 -8.13 6.98 1.41
C LEU A 49 -9.59 7.02 0.95
N PHE A 50 -9.93 6.18 -0.02
CA PHE A 50 -11.30 6.00 -0.49
C PHE A 50 -12.03 5.04 0.45
N GLU A 51 -12.99 5.56 1.22
CA GLU A 51 -13.71 4.80 2.25
C GLU A 51 -15.05 4.23 1.73
N ASN A 52 -15.50 4.69 0.57
CA ASN A 52 -16.78 4.29 -0.03
C ASN A 52 -16.57 3.88 -1.50
N VAL A 53 -16.18 2.62 -1.71
CA VAL A 53 -16.03 2.05 -3.05
C VAL A 53 -17.30 1.29 -3.43
N LYS A 54 -17.89 1.64 -4.57
CA LYS A 54 -19.15 1.09 -5.06
C LYS A 54 -19.12 -0.44 -5.12
N GLY A 55 -20.08 -1.08 -4.45
CA GLY A 55 -20.18 -2.55 -4.36
C GLY A 55 -19.29 -3.19 -3.30
N TYR A 56 -18.52 -2.42 -2.53
CA TYR A 56 -17.55 -2.90 -1.55
C TYR A 56 -17.76 -2.28 -0.15
N PRO A 57 -18.91 -2.53 0.51
CA PRO A 57 -19.20 -1.93 1.81
C PRO A 57 -18.16 -2.32 2.86
N GLY A 58 -17.73 -1.34 3.65
CA GLY A 58 -16.76 -1.53 4.73
C GLY A 58 -15.32 -1.79 4.26
N LYS A 59 -15.02 -1.67 2.96
CA LYS A 59 -13.66 -1.82 2.42
C LYS A 59 -13.17 -0.49 1.87
N ALA A 60 -11.90 -0.21 2.11
CA ALA A 60 -11.25 1.02 1.69
C ALA A 60 -10.07 0.75 0.75
N VAL A 61 -9.74 1.73 -0.09
CA VAL A 61 -8.58 1.70 -0.97
C VAL A 61 -7.70 2.91 -0.68
N LEU A 62 -6.42 2.66 -0.42
CA LEU A 62 -5.41 3.68 -0.20
C LEU A 62 -4.57 3.85 -1.47
N THR A 63 -4.45 5.08 -1.97
CA THR A 63 -3.61 5.41 -3.12
C THR A 63 -2.65 6.56 -2.81
N SER A 64 -1.68 6.78 -3.69
CA SER A 64 -0.79 7.95 -3.65
C SER A 64 0.01 8.10 -2.34
N LEU A 65 0.23 6.98 -1.62
CA LEU A 65 0.81 6.99 -0.28
C LEU A 65 2.22 7.59 -0.24
N LEU A 66 3.08 7.24 -1.22
CA LEU A 66 4.49 7.64 -1.26
C LEU A 66 4.83 8.51 -2.48
N THR A 67 3.86 9.25 -3.02
CA THR A 67 4.02 10.07 -4.23
C THR A 67 4.54 11.48 -3.97
N SER A 68 4.81 11.85 -2.71
CA SER A 68 5.43 13.13 -2.36
C SER A 68 6.72 12.94 -1.56
N LYS A 69 7.70 13.86 -1.75
CA LYS A 69 8.96 13.87 -1.00
C LYS A 69 8.71 13.93 0.51
N LYS A 70 7.76 14.77 0.95
CA LYS A 70 7.39 14.92 2.36
C LYS A 70 6.91 13.60 2.95
N ARG A 71 6.03 12.86 2.26
CA ARG A 71 5.55 11.55 2.75
C ARG A 71 6.66 10.50 2.78
N VAL A 72 7.58 10.50 1.82
CA VAL A 72 8.75 9.62 1.86
C VAL A 72 9.65 9.95 3.06
N ALA A 73 9.92 11.23 3.33
CA ALA A 73 10.67 11.67 4.52
C ALA A 73 9.98 11.22 5.82
N LEU A 74 8.67 11.45 5.93
CA LEU A 74 7.87 11.04 7.08
C LEU A 74 7.88 9.52 7.28
N ALA A 75 7.81 8.73 6.20
CA ALA A 75 7.89 7.26 6.27
C ALA A 75 9.23 6.78 6.83
N LEU A 76 10.32 7.49 6.53
CA LEU A 76 11.65 7.23 7.09
C LEU A 76 11.90 7.96 8.43
N ASP A 77 10.94 8.69 8.94
CA ASP A 77 11.03 9.50 10.16
C ASP A 77 12.13 10.56 10.11
N MET A 78 12.10 11.29 9.00
CA MET A 78 12.95 12.44 8.75
C MET A 78 12.08 13.70 8.71
N PRO A 79 12.65 14.89 8.97
CA PRO A 79 11.93 16.16 8.84
C PRO A 79 11.24 16.32 7.46
N PRO A 80 10.01 16.84 7.40
CA PRO A 80 9.24 17.01 6.15
C PRO A 80 9.96 17.75 5.01
N ASP A 81 10.84 18.69 5.36
CA ASP A 81 11.58 19.55 4.47
C ASP A 81 12.91 18.95 3.98
N THR A 82 13.32 17.79 4.53
CA THR A 82 14.55 17.06 4.19
C THR A 82 14.77 17.01 2.68
N ARG A 83 16.00 17.25 2.24
CA ARG A 83 16.36 17.17 0.81
C ARG A 83 16.29 15.73 0.34
N PHE A 84 15.88 15.53 -0.90
CA PHE A 84 15.77 14.19 -1.47
C PHE A 84 17.12 13.41 -1.45
N THR A 85 18.24 14.11 -1.60
CA THR A 85 19.59 13.51 -1.49
C THR A 85 19.86 12.92 -0.12
N ASP A 86 19.36 13.56 0.93
CA ASP A 86 19.62 13.17 2.32
C ASP A 86 18.68 12.02 2.70
N ILE A 87 17.44 12.03 2.18
CA ILE A 87 16.52 10.88 2.22
C ILE A 87 17.18 9.65 1.59
N ALA A 88 17.76 9.80 0.40
CA ALA A 88 18.43 8.71 -0.31
C ALA A 88 19.67 8.19 0.45
N ALA A 89 20.49 9.10 0.99
CA ALA A 89 21.65 8.71 1.80
C ALA A 89 21.23 7.93 3.05
N GLN A 90 20.19 8.41 3.75
CA GLN A 90 19.65 7.74 4.93
C GLN A 90 19.08 6.36 4.59
N TRP A 91 18.43 6.21 3.44
CA TRP A 91 17.95 4.92 2.95
C TRP A 91 19.11 3.92 2.77
N VAL A 92 20.17 4.33 2.07
CA VAL A 92 21.37 3.50 1.83
C VAL A 92 22.02 3.06 3.14
N GLU A 93 22.16 3.98 4.10
CA GLU A 93 22.69 3.68 5.44
C GLU A 93 21.87 2.60 6.14
N ARG A 94 20.53 2.73 6.13
CA ARG A 94 19.63 1.78 6.81
C ARG A 94 19.65 0.39 6.20
N ILE A 95 19.72 0.28 4.87
CA ILE A 95 19.75 -1.03 4.19
C ILE A 95 21.13 -1.70 4.24
N SER A 96 22.19 -0.91 4.40
CA SER A 96 23.58 -1.40 4.48
C SER A 96 24.02 -1.69 5.92
N GLY A 97 23.31 -1.16 6.91
CA GLY A 97 23.60 -1.33 8.32
C GLY A 97 23.21 -2.70 8.88
N THR A 98 23.28 -2.81 10.21
CA THR A 98 22.95 -4.04 10.94
C THR A 98 21.48 -4.41 10.76
N ARG A 99 21.24 -5.63 10.26
CA ARG A 99 19.89 -6.19 10.15
C ARG A 99 19.36 -6.54 11.54
N ILE A 100 18.19 -6.01 11.88
CA ILE A 100 17.47 -6.34 13.12
C ILE A 100 16.50 -7.49 12.80
N PRO A 101 16.63 -8.68 13.42
CA PRO A 101 15.68 -9.76 13.23
C PRO A 101 14.25 -9.36 13.62
N PRO A 102 13.22 -9.84 12.91
CA PRO A 102 11.85 -9.57 13.29
C PRO A 102 11.51 -10.26 14.62
N ARG A 103 10.61 -9.64 15.40
CA ARG A 103 10.01 -10.30 16.56
C ARG A 103 8.87 -11.20 16.10
N MET A 104 8.96 -12.48 16.42
CA MET A 104 7.86 -13.42 16.20
C MET A 104 6.75 -13.16 17.23
N VAL A 105 5.50 -13.17 16.76
CA VAL A 105 4.29 -12.96 17.57
C VAL A 105 3.23 -13.97 17.14
N ASP A 106 2.37 -14.37 18.07
CA ASP A 106 1.35 -15.41 17.83
C ASP A 106 0.12 -14.86 17.11
N THR A 107 -0.17 -13.57 17.27
CA THR A 107 -1.33 -12.92 16.66
C THR A 107 -1.05 -11.47 16.27
N GLY A 108 -1.91 -10.88 15.45
CA GLY A 108 -1.88 -9.47 15.10
C GLY A 108 -3.13 -9.02 14.33
N PRO A 109 -3.31 -7.70 14.14
CA PRO A 109 -4.51 -7.14 13.49
C PRO A 109 -4.78 -7.68 12.07
N CYS A 110 -3.74 -8.16 11.37
CA CYS A 110 -3.91 -8.78 10.05
C CYS A 110 -4.64 -10.13 10.08
N GLN A 111 -4.92 -10.69 11.27
CA GLN A 111 -5.65 -11.95 11.47
C GLN A 111 -7.09 -11.74 11.97
N GLU A 112 -7.58 -10.50 12.06
CA GLU A 112 -8.94 -10.21 12.55
C GLU A 112 -10.05 -10.80 11.65
N ASN A 113 -9.78 -10.97 10.35
CA ASN A 113 -10.70 -11.57 9.38
C ASN A 113 -9.96 -12.61 8.55
N VAL A 114 -10.42 -13.86 8.56
CA VAL A 114 -9.79 -14.97 7.84
C VAL A 114 -10.83 -15.67 6.96
N LEU A 115 -10.55 -15.74 5.66
CA LEU A 115 -11.33 -16.49 4.68
C LEU A 115 -10.43 -17.57 4.07
N GLU A 116 -10.90 -18.81 4.04
CA GLU A 116 -10.11 -19.97 3.61
C GLU A 116 -10.85 -20.79 2.56
N GLY A 117 -10.09 -21.47 1.70
CA GLY A 117 -10.61 -22.33 0.65
C GLY A 117 -11.60 -21.59 -0.25
N ASP A 118 -12.75 -22.21 -0.49
CA ASP A 118 -13.78 -21.67 -1.38
C ASP A 118 -14.45 -20.38 -0.88
N LYS A 119 -14.22 -19.99 0.38
CA LYS A 119 -14.67 -18.69 0.90
C LYS A 119 -13.75 -17.55 0.51
N ALA A 120 -12.53 -17.82 0.07
CA ALA A 120 -11.59 -16.81 -0.37
C ALA A 120 -11.88 -16.44 -1.83
N ASN A 121 -12.31 -15.19 -2.06
CA ASN A 121 -12.56 -14.66 -3.39
C ASN A 121 -11.83 -13.33 -3.58
N LEU A 122 -10.93 -13.27 -4.56
CA LEU A 122 -10.14 -12.07 -4.89
C LEU A 122 -11.02 -10.90 -5.34
N TYR A 123 -12.18 -11.16 -5.92
CA TYR A 123 -13.15 -10.13 -6.30
C TYR A 123 -13.91 -9.54 -5.12
N ASP A 124 -13.79 -10.09 -3.91
CA ASP A 124 -14.31 -9.47 -2.68
C ASP A 124 -13.49 -8.24 -2.27
N LEU A 125 -12.28 -8.09 -2.82
CA LEU A 125 -11.42 -6.92 -2.61
C LEU A 125 -11.74 -5.82 -3.65
N PRO A 126 -11.73 -4.53 -3.25
CA PRO A 126 -11.98 -3.40 -4.16
C PRO A 126 -10.77 -3.11 -5.07
N ALA A 127 -10.20 -4.14 -5.72
CA ALA A 127 -9.07 -3.99 -6.63
C ALA A 127 -9.48 -3.08 -7.81
N PRO A 128 -8.76 -1.98 -8.09
CA PRO A 128 -9.14 -1.09 -9.17
C PRO A 128 -8.84 -1.69 -10.54
N TRP A 129 -9.66 -1.34 -11.54
CA TRP A 129 -9.24 -1.37 -12.94
C TRP A 129 -8.49 -0.07 -13.21
N VAL A 130 -7.16 -0.13 -13.34
CA VAL A 130 -6.33 1.08 -13.21
C VAL A 130 -6.32 1.90 -14.49
N TYR A 131 -6.05 1.28 -15.64
CA TYR A 131 -6.02 1.95 -16.94
C TYR A 131 -6.96 1.28 -17.96
N PRO A 132 -7.52 2.02 -18.94
CA PRO A 132 -8.47 1.46 -19.90
C PRO A 132 -7.95 0.28 -20.73
N LYS A 133 -6.63 0.13 -20.85
CA LYS A 133 -5.97 -0.92 -21.63
C LYS A 133 -5.32 -2.03 -20.78
N ASP A 134 -5.52 -2.00 -19.46
CA ASP A 134 -5.05 -3.08 -18.60
C ASP A 134 -5.77 -4.39 -18.94
N GLY A 135 -5.09 -5.52 -18.74
CA GLY A 135 -5.67 -6.85 -18.97
C GLY A 135 -6.65 -7.30 -17.88
N GLY A 136 -6.75 -6.56 -16.78
CA GLY A 136 -7.56 -6.92 -15.62
C GLY A 136 -7.37 -5.97 -14.44
N ARG A 137 -8.00 -6.32 -13.30
CA ARG A 137 -7.93 -5.55 -12.05
C ARG A 137 -6.63 -5.85 -11.31
N TYR A 138 -5.92 -4.82 -10.85
CA TYR A 138 -4.67 -5.01 -10.11
C TYR A 138 -4.91 -4.89 -8.60
N VAL A 139 -4.82 -6.03 -7.91
CA VAL A 139 -4.95 -6.10 -6.44
C VAL A 139 -3.64 -5.75 -5.73
N GLY A 140 -2.50 -5.99 -6.38
CA GLY A 140 -1.17 -5.65 -5.86
C GLY A 140 -0.45 -4.64 -6.75
N THR A 141 -0.43 -3.37 -6.34
CA THR A 141 0.35 -2.31 -7.01
C THR A 141 1.42 -1.68 -6.11
N ALA A 142 1.24 -1.79 -4.79
CA ALA A 142 2.18 -1.39 -3.75
C ALA A 142 2.32 -2.51 -2.69
N ALA A 143 2.46 -3.75 -3.16
CA ALA A 143 2.54 -4.94 -2.33
C ALA A 143 3.95 -5.52 -2.31
N TYR A 144 4.27 -6.24 -1.24
CA TYR A 144 5.42 -7.12 -1.19
C TYR A 144 4.96 -8.58 -1.26
N LEU A 145 5.63 -9.37 -2.11
CA LEU A 145 5.52 -10.82 -2.10
C LEU A 145 6.63 -11.38 -1.22
N LEU A 146 6.23 -12.19 -0.25
CA LEU A 146 7.15 -12.95 0.58
C LEU A 146 7.32 -14.33 -0.04
N SER A 147 8.57 -14.69 -0.29
CA SER A 147 8.95 -16.02 -0.75
C SER A 147 10.00 -16.61 0.18
N ARG A 148 9.95 -17.93 0.36
CA ARG A 148 10.93 -18.68 1.15
C ARG A 148 11.60 -19.70 0.26
N ASP A 149 12.92 -19.64 0.21
CA ASP A 149 13.73 -20.69 -0.42
C ASP A 149 13.51 -22.02 0.34
N PRO A 150 13.08 -23.10 -0.34
CA PRO A 150 12.76 -24.36 0.32
C PRO A 150 14.00 -25.11 0.85
N GLU A 151 15.19 -24.86 0.30
CA GLU A 151 16.44 -25.51 0.70
C GLU A 151 17.14 -24.72 1.80
N THR A 152 17.24 -23.40 1.63
CA THR A 152 18.04 -22.55 2.54
C THR A 152 17.20 -21.86 3.61
N GLY A 153 15.88 -21.85 3.46
CA GLY A 153 14.96 -21.12 4.35
C GLY A 153 15.06 -19.59 4.24
N ARG A 154 15.87 -19.07 3.31
CA ARG A 154 16.04 -17.63 3.10
C ARG A 154 14.72 -16.99 2.68
N ILE A 155 14.37 -15.88 3.34
CA ILE A 155 13.20 -15.08 3.00
C ILE A 155 13.60 -13.99 2.02
N ASN A 156 12.87 -13.90 0.92
CA ASN A 156 12.93 -12.77 0.00
C ASN A 156 11.63 -11.97 0.07
N LEU A 157 11.77 -10.64 0.12
CA LEU A 157 10.67 -9.68 0.10
C LEU A 157 10.84 -8.82 -1.15
N GLY A 158 10.00 -9.02 -2.15
CA GLY A 158 10.08 -8.30 -3.43
C GLY A 158 8.79 -7.57 -3.77
N THR A 159 8.92 -6.43 -4.43
CA THR A 159 7.76 -5.67 -4.91
C THR A 159 7.43 -6.12 -6.34
N TYR A 160 6.23 -6.67 -6.52
CA TYR A 160 5.73 -7.12 -7.82
C TYR A 160 4.30 -6.65 -8.03
N ARG A 161 3.91 -6.51 -9.30
CA ARG A 161 2.51 -6.24 -9.65
C ARG A 161 1.74 -7.55 -9.66
N VAL A 162 0.48 -7.50 -9.23
CA VAL A 162 -0.41 -8.67 -9.15
C VAL A 162 -1.77 -8.32 -9.72
N MET A 163 -2.11 -8.91 -10.85
CA MET A 163 -3.39 -8.80 -11.55
C MET A 163 -4.28 -9.99 -11.18
N ILE A 164 -5.56 -9.74 -10.93
CA ILE A 164 -6.54 -10.81 -10.72
C ILE A 164 -6.79 -11.53 -12.05
N ILE A 165 -6.71 -12.86 -12.02
CA ILE A 165 -7.01 -13.75 -13.16
C ILE A 165 -8.42 -14.31 -13.01
N ASP A 166 -8.73 -14.86 -11.83
CA ASP A 166 -10.04 -15.42 -11.45
C ASP A 166 -10.27 -15.24 -9.93
N GLU A 167 -11.35 -15.83 -9.38
CA GLU A 167 -11.72 -15.73 -7.96
C GLU A 167 -10.60 -16.18 -7.00
N GLN A 168 -9.72 -17.10 -7.42
CA GLN A 168 -8.70 -17.70 -6.55
C GLN A 168 -7.27 -17.55 -7.09
N LYS A 169 -7.08 -16.98 -8.29
CA LYS A 169 -5.76 -16.83 -8.92
C LYS A 169 -5.45 -15.37 -9.27
N ALA A 170 -4.21 -15.00 -9.07
CA ALA A 170 -3.63 -13.74 -9.50
C ALA A 170 -2.18 -13.91 -9.96
N GLY A 171 -1.69 -13.01 -10.81
CA GLY A 171 -0.33 -13.06 -11.36
C GLY A 171 0.08 -11.79 -12.11
#